data_AF-A0A672Q3Z6-F1
#
_entry.id   AF-A0A672Q3Z6-F1
#
_cell.length_a   1.000
_cell.length_b   1.000
_cell.length_c   1.000
_cell.angle_alpha   90.00
_cell.angle_beta   90.00
_cell.angle_gamma   90.00
#
_symmetry.space_group_name_H-M   'P 1'
#
loop_
_entity.id
_entity.type
_entity.pdbx_description
1 polymer ?
#
loop_
_entity_poly.entity_id
_entity_poly.type
_entity_poly.pdbx_seq_one_letter_code
_entity_poly.pdbx_strand_id
1 'polypeptide(L)'
;MAGNFWQSSHYLQWVLDKQDLMKERQKDLKFLTEEEYWKLQIFFANVIQALGEHLKLRQQVIATATVYFKRFYARYSLKSIDPVLMAPTCVFLASKVEEFGVVSNTRLISAATSVMLINVACTGKKKKRLSSLVFLFFSTILKS
;
A
#
# COMPACT_ATOMS: atom_id res chain seq x y z
N MET A 1 2.70 0.27 -20.53
CA MET A 1 1.99 1.14 -21.50
C MET A 1 2.48 2.60 -21.37
N ALA A 2 3.72 2.90 -21.79
CA ALA A 2 4.30 4.23 -21.59
C ALA A 2 3.68 5.33 -22.48
N GLY A 3 3.05 4.96 -23.60
CA GLY A 3 2.48 5.91 -24.58
C GLY A 3 1.00 6.28 -24.38
N ASN A 4 0.26 5.59 -23.51
CA ASN A 4 -1.21 5.71 -23.44
C ASN A 4 -1.70 6.38 -22.15
N PHE A 5 -0.93 7.30 -21.58
CA PHE A 5 -1.27 7.93 -20.31
C PHE A 5 -2.66 8.59 -20.34
N TRP A 6 -2.95 9.41 -21.35
CA TRP A 6 -4.21 10.17 -21.48
C TRP A 6 -5.47 9.31 -21.64
N GLN A 7 -5.31 8.05 -22.08
CA GLN A 7 -6.41 7.09 -22.24
C GLN A 7 -6.39 6.00 -21.15
N SER A 8 -5.43 6.04 -20.23
CA SER A 8 -5.26 5.03 -19.20
C SER A 8 -6.28 5.19 -18.08
N SER A 9 -6.66 4.08 -17.43
CA SER A 9 -7.46 4.10 -16.21
C SER A 9 -6.79 4.92 -15.09
N HIS A 10 -5.45 5.01 -15.08
CA HIS A 10 -4.73 5.90 -14.17
C HIS A 10 -5.19 7.35 -14.33
N TYR A 11 -5.19 7.86 -15.56
CA TYR A 11 -5.57 9.25 -15.82
C TYR A 11 -7.06 9.47 -15.57
N LEU A 12 -7.91 8.59 -16.09
CA LEU A 12 -9.36 8.78 -16.08
C LEU A 12 -10.00 8.65 -14.68
N GLN A 13 -9.40 7.86 -13.78
CA GLN A 13 -10.04 7.53 -12.50
C GLN A 13 -9.20 7.89 -11.27
N TRP A 14 -7.87 7.86 -11.39
CA TRP A 14 -6.96 7.96 -10.24
C TRP A 14 -6.21 9.30 -10.17
N VAL A 15 -6.45 10.20 -11.13
CA VAL A 15 -6.11 11.63 -10.99
C VAL A 15 -7.24 12.27 -10.21
N LEU A 16 -7.08 12.33 -8.89
CA LEU A 16 -8.10 12.83 -7.98
C LEU A 16 -7.96 14.33 -7.76
N ASP A 17 -9.08 15.03 -7.70
CA ASP A 17 -9.10 16.43 -7.29
C ASP A 17 -8.73 16.59 -5.83
N LYS A 18 -7.95 17.62 -5.55
CA LYS A 18 -7.48 17.93 -4.20
C LYS A 18 -8.65 18.12 -3.22
N GLN A 19 -9.74 18.74 -3.67
CA GLN A 19 -10.90 19.00 -2.80
C GLN A 19 -11.60 17.70 -2.37
N ASP A 20 -11.79 16.76 -3.29
CA ASP A 20 -12.43 15.49 -2.97
C ASP A 20 -11.56 14.62 -2.06
N LEU A 21 -10.25 14.67 -2.26
CA LEU A 21 -9.29 13.99 -1.39
C LEU A 21 -9.32 14.56 0.04
N MET A 22 -9.48 15.88 0.21
CA MET A 22 -9.63 16.50 1.52
C MET A 22 -10.96 16.12 2.19
N LYS A 23 -12.06 16.01 1.44
CA LYS A 23 -13.36 15.57 1.98
C LYS A 23 -13.28 14.17 2.58
N GLU A 24 -12.63 13.23 1.88
CA GLU A 24 -12.43 11.87 2.39
C GLU A 24 -11.51 11.85 3.62
N ARG A 25 -10.42 12.65 3.59
CA ARG A 25 -9.48 12.77 4.72
C ARG A 25 -10.13 13.33 5.98
N GLN A 26 -11.19 14.13 5.85
CA GLN A 26 -11.91 14.69 7.01
C GLN A 26 -12.43 13.61 7.97
N LYS A 27 -12.64 12.37 7.50
CA LYS A 27 -13.03 11.23 8.33
C LYS A 27 -11.93 10.86 9.34
N ASP A 28 -10.66 10.93 8.91
CA ASP A 28 -9.49 10.61 9.73
C ASP A 28 -9.01 11.81 10.56
N LEU A 29 -9.21 13.04 10.07
CA LEU A 29 -8.86 14.26 10.81
C LEU A 29 -9.62 14.43 12.13
N LYS A 30 -10.73 13.69 12.33
CA LYS A 30 -11.43 13.64 13.62
C LYS A 30 -10.61 12.97 14.73
N PHE A 31 -9.65 12.13 14.35
CA PHE A 31 -8.85 11.32 15.27
C PHE A 31 -7.37 11.72 15.26
N LEU A 32 -6.87 12.22 14.13
CA LEU A 32 -5.48 12.61 13.94
C LEU A 32 -5.39 14.06 13.48
N THR A 33 -4.33 14.75 13.90
CA THR A 33 -3.99 16.06 13.33
C THR A 33 -3.52 15.91 11.88
N GLU A 34 -3.64 16.99 11.09
CA GLU A 34 -3.10 17.00 9.73
C GLU A 34 -1.60 16.73 9.73
N GLU A 35 -0.90 17.15 10.80
CA GLU A 35 0.52 16.89 10.97
C GLU A 35 0.88 15.41 11.11
N GLU A 36 0.16 14.72 11.99
CA GLU A 36 0.37 13.29 12.20
C GLU A 36 0.02 12.49 10.95
N TYR A 37 -1.00 12.92 10.20
CA TYR A 37 -1.39 12.26 8.96
C TYR A 37 -0.27 12.29 7.92
N TRP A 38 0.37 13.44 7.67
CA TRP A 38 1.49 13.49 6.72
C TRP A 38 2.72 12.73 7.22
N LYS A 39 3.03 12.82 8.53
CA LYS A 39 4.12 12.05 9.15
C LYS A 39 3.90 10.54 8.98
N LEU A 40 2.67 10.06 9.16
CA LEU A 40 2.31 8.66 8.90
C LEU A 40 2.50 8.27 7.43
N GLN A 41 2.08 9.13 6.49
CA GLN A 41 2.28 8.84 5.07
C GLN A 41 3.76 8.71 4.70
N ILE A 42 4.63 9.56 5.25
CA ILE A 42 6.09 9.48 5.05
C ILE A 42 6.65 8.21 5.71
N PHE A 43 6.23 7.92 6.93
CA PHE A 43 6.66 6.71 7.65
C PHE A 43 6.35 5.44 6.85
N PHE A 44 5.13 5.28 6.34
CA PHE A 44 4.77 4.10 5.55
C PHE A 44 5.43 4.06 4.18
N ALA A 45 5.70 5.22 3.56
CA ALA A 45 6.51 5.25 2.34
C ALA A 45 7.92 4.70 2.59
N ASN A 46 8.54 5.07 3.71
CA ASN A 46 9.86 4.55 4.11
C ASN A 46 9.82 3.06 4.44
N VAL A 47 8.75 2.57 5.09
CA VAL A 47 8.55 1.13 5.36
C VAL A 47 8.45 0.34 4.05
N ILE A 48 7.69 0.83 3.06
CA ILE A 48 7.56 0.19 1.75
C ILE A 48 8.90 0.18 1.01
N GLN A 49 9.65 1.28 1.06
CA GLN A 49 10.99 1.39 0.49
C GLN A 49 11.94 0.36 1.13
N ALA A 50 12.01 0.30 2.47
CA ALA A 50 12.85 -0.65 3.19
C ALA A 50 12.47 -2.12 2.90
N LEU A 51 11.17 -2.43 2.78
CA LEU A 51 10.70 -3.75 2.35
C LEU A 51 11.17 -4.09 0.93
N GLY A 52 11.07 -3.12 0.02
CA GLY A 52 11.54 -3.26 -1.36
C GLY A 52 13.04 -3.54 -1.45
N GLU A 53 13.85 -2.80 -0.69
CA GLU A 53 15.30 -2.98 -0.60
C GLU A 53 15.68 -4.34 0.00
N HIS A 54 15.02 -4.75 1.10
CA HIS A 54 15.25 -6.05 1.73
C HIS A 54 14.89 -7.23 0.78
N LEU A 55 13.86 -7.05 -0.05
CA LEU A 55 13.46 -8.02 -1.06
C LEU A 55 14.24 -7.88 -2.39
N LYS A 56 15.12 -6.88 -2.51
CA LYS A 56 15.89 -6.54 -3.71
C LYS A 56 15.01 -6.31 -4.95
N LEU A 57 13.88 -5.62 -4.76
CA LEU A 57 12.95 -5.29 -5.84
C LEU A 57 13.44 -4.07 -6.63
N ARG A 58 13.04 -3.99 -7.91
CA ARG A 58 13.28 -2.77 -8.72
C ARG A 58 12.46 -1.60 -8.19
N GLN A 59 12.99 -0.39 -8.35
CA GLN A 59 12.33 0.84 -7.91
C GLN A 59 10.92 1.02 -8.52
N GLN A 60 10.69 0.54 -9.75
CA GLN A 60 9.37 0.55 -10.38
C GLN A 60 8.32 -0.21 -9.54
N VAL A 61 8.67 -1.38 -9.00
CA VAL A 61 7.81 -2.20 -8.14
C VAL A 61 7.53 -1.50 -6.81
N ILE A 62 8.53 -0.83 -6.26
CA ILE A 62 8.38 -0.06 -5.01
C ILE A 62 7.46 1.13 -5.24
N ALA A 63 7.65 1.86 -6.34
CA ALA A 63 6.81 3.00 -6.71
C ALA A 63 5.36 2.58 -6.93
N THR A 64 5.09 1.47 -7.63
CA THR A 64 3.72 0.97 -7.81
C THR A 64 3.09 0.52 -6.49
N ALA A 65 3.86 -0.12 -5.60
CA ALA A 65 3.40 -0.46 -4.25
C ALA A 65 3.03 0.79 -3.43
N THR A 66 3.85 1.85 -3.47
CA THR A 66 3.56 3.13 -2.80
C THR A 66 2.29 3.78 -3.37
N VAL A 67 2.09 3.73 -4.69
CA VAL A 67 0.88 4.25 -5.34
C VAL A 67 -0.35 3.48 -4.89
N TYR A 68 -0.30 2.14 -4.83
CA TYR A 68 -1.43 1.35 -4.31
C TYR A 68 -1.76 1.67 -2.85
N PHE A 69 -0.74 1.86 -2.01
CA PHE A 69 -0.95 2.26 -0.62
C PHE A 69 -1.64 3.63 -0.54
N LYS A 70 -1.15 4.63 -1.27
CA LYS A 70 -1.74 5.98 -1.29
C LYS A 70 -3.16 5.98 -1.85
N ARG A 71 -3.42 5.24 -2.92
CA ARG A 71 -4.75 5.10 -3.53
C ARG A 71 -5.77 4.50 -2.58
N PHE A 72 -5.36 3.50 -1.81
CA PHE A 72 -6.23 2.87 -0.83
C PHE A 72 -6.64 3.84 0.27
N TYR A 73 -5.67 4.53 0.89
CA TYR A 73 -5.95 5.49 1.96
C TYR A 73 -6.48 6.85 1.48
N ALA A 74 -6.54 7.08 0.16
CA ALA A 74 -7.25 8.23 -0.41
C ALA A 74 -8.78 8.04 -0.43
N ARG A 75 -9.25 6.78 -0.41
CA ARG A 75 -10.70 6.44 -0.43
C ARG A 75 -11.18 5.81 0.87
N TYR A 76 -10.30 5.16 1.62
CA TYR A 76 -10.62 4.47 2.86
C TYR A 76 -9.90 5.10 4.05
N SER A 77 -10.59 5.11 5.20
CA SER A 77 -10.05 5.57 6.48
C SER A 77 -8.93 4.64 6.97
N LEU A 78 -7.95 5.19 7.69
CA LEU A 78 -6.88 4.42 8.34
C LEU A 78 -7.40 3.33 9.31
N LYS A 79 -8.63 3.44 9.81
CA LYS A 79 -9.25 2.44 10.71
C LYS A 79 -9.74 1.18 10.01
N SER A 80 -9.95 1.18 8.70
CA SER A 80 -10.55 0.02 8.02
C SER A 80 -9.59 -1.18 7.98
N ILE A 81 -8.31 -0.92 7.69
CA ILE A 81 -7.28 -1.94 7.56
C ILE A 81 -6.00 -1.38 8.16
N ASP A 82 -5.37 -2.17 9.03
CA ASP A 82 -4.09 -1.82 9.65
C ASP A 82 -3.03 -1.55 8.55
N PRO A 83 -2.42 -0.34 8.51
CA PRO A 83 -1.44 0.01 7.48
C PRO A 83 -0.17 -0.85 7.52
N VAL A 84 0.13 -1.40 8.69
CA VAL A 84 1.14 -2.43 8.96
C VAL A 84 0.89 -3.70 8.13
N LEU A 85 -0.37 -4.10 7.96
CA LEU A 85 -0.75 -5.23 7.11
C LEU A 85 -0.78 -4.84 5.62
N MET A 86 -1.12 -3.58 5.35
CA MET A 86 -1.34 -3.07 4.00
C MET A 86 -0.04 -2.83 3.22
N ALA A 87 1.03 -2.41 3.89
CA ALA A 87 2.34 -2.21 3.26
C ALA A 87 2.88 -3.48 2.55
N PRO A 88 3.00 -4.65 3.22
CA PRO A 88 3.51 -5.86 2.57
C PRO A 88 2.55 -6.45 1.52
N THR A 89 1.23 -6.26 1.66
CA THR A 89 0.28 -6.70 0.63
C THR A 89 0.38 -5.85 -0.64
N CYS A 90 0.60 -4.54 -0.54
CA CYS A 90 0.90 -3.69 -1.69
C CYS A 90 2.16 -4.14 -2.43
N VAL A 91 3.24 -4.45 -1.70
CA VAL A 91 4.50 -4.94 -2.29
C VAL A 91 4.32 -6.30 -2.97
N PHE A 92 3.54 -7.20 -2.35
CA PHE A 92 3.20 -8.50 -2.95
C PHE A 92 2.45 -8.33 -4.27
N LEU A 93 1.44 -7.46 -4.29
CA LEU A 93 0.60 -7.25 -5.46
C LEU A 93 1.38 -6.55 -6.58
N ALA A 94 2.17 -5.53 -6.23
CA ALA A 94 3.04 -4.83 -7.17
C ALA A 94 4.07 -5.75 -7.82
N SER A 95 4.70 -6.66 -7.06
CA SER A 95 5.66 -7.60 -7.63
C SER A 95 5.01 -8.56 -8.64
N LYS A 96 3.77 -8.98 -8.40
CA LYS A 96 2.99 -9.77 -9.37
C LYS A 96 2.61 -8.98 -10.63
N VAL A 97 2.19 -7.72 -10.50
CA VAL A 97 1.74 -6.89 -11.63
C VAL A 97 2.91 -6.52 -12.54
N GLU A 98 4.07 -6.23 -11.97
CA GLU A 98 5.29 -5.87 -12.71
C GLU A 98 6.04 -7.11 -13.27
N GLU A 99 5.43 -8.31 -13.18
CA GLU A 99 6.02 -9.60 -13.59
C GLU A 99 7.41 -9.86 -12.99
N PHE A 100 7.67 -9.24 -11.83
CA PHE A 100 8.89 -9.47 -11.07
C PHE A 100 8.73 -10.79 -10.30
N GLY A 101 9.65 -11.72 -10.54
CA GLY A 101 9.59 -13.12 -10.09
C GLY A 101 8.90 -13.35 -8.75
N VAL A 102 8.06 -14.39 -8.69
CA VAL A 102 7.12 -14.67 -7.59
C VAL A 102 7.79 -14.57 -6.22
N VAL A 103 7.49 -13.49 -5.48
CA VAL A 103 7.91 -13.38 -4.08
C VAL A 103 7.18 -14.47 -3.30
N SER A 104 7.92 -15.44 -2.76
CA SER A 104 7.31 -16.52 -2.00
C SER A 104 6.68 -16.00 -0.71
N ASN A 105 5.55 -16.59 -0.31
CA ASN A 105 4.82 -16.20 0.91
C ASN A 105 5.73 -16.21 2.15
N THR A 106 6.66 -17.17 2.22
CA THR A 106 7.63 -17.29 3.31
C THR A 106 8.63 -16.12 3.33
N ARG A 107 9.19 -15.74 2.18
CA ARG A 107 10.13 -14.61 2.05
C ARG A 107 9.46 -13.27 2.33
N LEU A 108 8.21 -13.11 1.91
CA LEU A 108 7.46 -11.89 2.16
C LEU A 108 7.12 -11.75 3.64
N ILE A 109 6.65 -12.83 4.28
CA ILE A 109 6.36 -12.81 5.71
C ILE A 109 7.65 -12.56 6.51
N SER A 110 8.78 -13.20 6.13
CA SER A 110 10.05 -12.99 6.84
C SER A 110 10.54 -11.54 6.70
N ALA A 111 10.46 -10.95 5.50
CA ALA A 111 10.84 -9.55 5.26
C ALA A 111 9.89 -8.57 5.98
N ALA A 112 8.59 -8.86 5.99
CA ALA A 112 7.62 -8.09 6.75
C ALA A 112 7.91 -8.16 8.25
N THR A 113 8.22 -9.35 8.78
CA THR A 113 8.57 -9.48 10.20
C THR A 113 9.89 -8.81 10.53
N SER A 114 10.92 -8.83 9.68
CA SER A 114 12.20 -8.16 9.98
C SER A 114 12.05 -6.64 9.97
N VAL A 115 11.43 -6.06 8.94
CA VAL A 115 11.25 -4.61 8.83
C VAL A 115 10.26 -4.09 9.88
N MET A 116 9.24 -4.87 10.24
CA MET A 116 8.29 -4.47 11.27
C MET A 116 8.77 -4.74 12.69
N LEU A 117 9.59 -5.76 12.95
CA LEU A 117 10.24 -5.93 14.26
C LEU A 117 11.19 -4.77 14.59
N ILE A 118 11.83 -4.17 13.58
CA ILE A 118 12.72 -3.01 13.77
C ILE A 118 11.93 -1.74 14.12
N ASN A 119 10.70 -1.59 13.59
CA ASN A 119 9.97 -0.31 13.64
C ASN A 119 8.67 -0.31 14.46
N VAL A 120 7.99 -1.45 14.66
CA VAL A 120 6.71 -1.55 15.39
C VAL A 120 6.55 -2.94 16.01
N ALA A 121 6.70 -3.06 17.32
CA ALA A 121 6.32 -4.26 18.07
C ALA A 121 4.79 -4.50 17.99
N CYS A 122 4.32 -5.29 17.01
CA CYS A 122 2.90 -5.72 16.95
C CYS A 122 2.75 -7.20 16.55
N THR A 123 2.74 -8.03 17.59
CA THR A 123 1.82 -9.15 17.87
C THR A 123 1.25 -10.02 16.72
N GLY A 124 1.99 -11.08 16.37
CA GLY A 124 1.64 -12.49 16.63
C GLY A 124 0.35 -13.15 16.07
N LYS A 125 -0.69 -12.45 15.61
CA LYS A 125 -2.00 -13.09 15.32
C LYS A 125 -2.71 -12.64 14.04
N LYS A 126 -2.05 -12.50 12.89
CA LYS A 126 -2.77 -12.29 11.60
C LYS A 126 -2.21 -13.04 10.38
N LYS A 127 -1.59 -14.21 10.58
CA LYS A 127 -1.00 -15.04 9.49
C LYS A 127 -2.03 -15.58 8.47
N LYS A 128 -3.32 -15.72 8.84
CA LYS A 128 -4.40 -16.25 7.97
C LYS A 128 -5.22 -15.18 7.22
N ARG A 129 -5.14 -13.89 7.58
CA ARG A 129 -5.92 -12.81 6.92
C ARG A 129 -5.27 -12.25 5.66
N LEU A 130 -3.98 -12.54 5.41
CA LEU A 130 -3.26 -12.02 4.24
C LEU A 130 -3.86 -12.51 2.91
N SER A 131 -4.32 -13.77 2.84
CA SER A 131 -4.89 -14.35 1.61
C SER A 131 -6.27 -13.77 1.27
N SER A 132 -7.15 -13.64 2.25
CA SER A 132 -8.51 -13.11 2.07
C SER A 132 -8.53 -11.60 1.81
N LEU A 133 -7.59 -10.83 2.40
CA LEU A 133 -7.46 -9.40 2.10
C LEU A 133 -6.95 -9.14 0.68
N VAL A 134 -6.06 -9.97 0.13
CA VAL A 134 -5.62 -9.85 -1.27
C VAL A 134 -6.81 -10.01 -2.24
N PHE A 135 -7.77 -10.88 -1.92
CA PHE A 135 -9.01 -11.05 -2.69
C PHE A 135 -9.93 -9.82 -2.64
N LEU A 136 -10.10 -9.24 -1.45
CA LEU A 136 -10.82 -7.97 -1.30
C LEU A 136 -10.13 -6.83 -2.06
N PHE A 137 -8.80 -6.75 -1.98
CA PHE A 137 -7.99 -5.78 -2.73
C PHE A 137 -8.12 -5.94 -4.24
N PHE A 138 -8.08 -7.17 -4.76
CA PHE A 138 -8.32 -7.47 -6.18
C PHE A 138 -9.73 -7.06 -6.62
N SER A 139 -10.74 -7.26 -5.77
CA SER A 139 -12.12 -6.89 -6.11
C SER A 139 -12.36 -5.38 -6.14
N THR A 140 -11.57 -4.60 -5.40
CA THR A 140 -11.75 -3.15 -5.27
C THR A 140 -10.84 -2.35 -6.19
N ILE A 141 -9.64 -2.85 -6.52
CA ILE A 141 -8.66 -2.15 -7.37
C ILE A 141 -8.69 -2.64 -8.83
N LEU A 142 -9.01 -3.91 -9.09
CA LEU A 142 -8.92 -4.50 -10.44
C LEU A 142 -10.24 -4.55 -11.20
N LYS A 143 -11.33 -4.09 -10.57
CA LYS A 143 -12.68 -4.08 -11.17
C LYS A 143 -13.04 -2.74 -11.82
N SER A 144 -12.04 -1.90 -12.10
CA SER A 144 -12.21 -0.61 -12.74
C SER A 144 -11.13 -0.34 -13.78
#